data_AF-A0A1V5JRH8-F1
#
_entry.id   AF-A0A1V5JRH8-F1
#
_cell.length_a   1.000
_cell.length_b   1.000
_cell.length_c   1.000
_cell.angle_alpha   90.00
_cell.angle_beta   90.00
_cell.angle_gamma   90.00
#
_symmetry.space_group_name_H-M   'P 1'
#
loop_
_entity.id
_entity.type
_entity.pdbx_description
1 polymer ?
#
loop_
_entity_poly.entity_id
_entity_poly.type
_entity_poly.pdbx_seq_one_letter_code
_entity_poly.pdbx_strand_id
1 'polypeptide(L)'
;MSAERVVADVEHMVTYYGAKGIFFREDHFTLYKHRTQKICELLLKKNIRVEWYCETRVDQLGDPEYQALMARAGCRAFYIGVESGSPRMLELFNKGEKVEQFVRAFEIAHSLGIKTYASLVVGTPYETEEDLLLTERLIDRIKPYRVGRNVYVGLPGSEIYKQLLQEGAYEYKDPTGVLYPKGYLERVDRYYGGNNYFKPYRLDASTVKELLSSPSPGKGNPLAPGLRKKVREALSKRFCGEDLSLLRDSGVVLFGSGSLATEIFSYLQEQGIPLRSVFDNDSKRLCTLFGGVKVEGPSLKEGVKIVVASQWEREIALQLTALGYGEERIFLLNDKARRR
;
A
#
# COMPACT_ATOMS: atom_id res chain seq x y z
N MET A 1 -17.32 7.84 13.35
CA MET A 1 -18.55 8.41 12.75
C MET A 1 -19.77 7.83 13.45
N SER A 2 -20.92 8.51 13.46
CA SER A 2 -22.19 7.94 13.99
C SER A 2 -22.68 6.76 13.13
N ALA A 3 -23.58 5.95 13.68
CA ALA A 3 -24.19 4.83 12.95
C ALA A 3 -25.06 5.33 11.79
N GLU A 4 -25.80 6.42 12.05
CA GLU A 4 -26.71 7.08 11.11
C GLU A 4 -25.96 7.61 9.89
N ARG A 5 -24.75 8.18 10.08
CA ARG A 5 -23.91 8.64 8.96
C ARG A 5 -23.41 7.47 8.12
N VAL A 6 -22.89 6.42 8.77
CA VAL A 6 -22.41 5.21 8.06
C VAL A 6 -23.54 4.59 7.23
N VAL A 7 -24.74 4.47 7.78
CA VAL A 7 -25.88 3.91 7.04
C VAL A 7 -26.34 4.83 5.91
N ALA A 8 -26.31 6.15 6.06
CA ALA A 8 -26.56 7.08 4.96
C ALA A 8 -25.53 6.98 3.82
N ASP A 9 -24.24 6.80 4.15
CA ASP A 9 -23.18 6.58 3.15
C ASP A 9 -23.33 5.23 2.44
N VAL A 10 -23.73 4.17 3.16
CA VAL A 10 -24.06 2.86 2.57
C VAL A 10 -25.31 2.94 1.68
N GLU A 11 -26.37 3.59 2.13
CA GLU A 11 -27.61 3.80 1.36
C GLU A 11 -27.33 4.57 0.07
N HIS A 12 -26.47 5.59 0.12
CA HIS A 12 -25.99 6.33 -1.05
C HIS A 12 -25.18 5.43 -2.01
N MET A 13 -24.23 4.63 -1.50
CA MET A 13 -23.46 3.69 -2.32
C MET A 13 -24.34 2.63 -3.00
N VAL A 14 -25.34 2.08 -2.30
CA VAL A 14 -26.29 1.11 -2.86
C VAL A 14 -27.18 1.77 -3.92
N THR A 15 -27.75 2.94 -3.62
CA THR A 15 -28.77 3.59 -4.46
C THR A 15 -28.21 4.24 -5.72
N TYR A 16 -27.09 4.98 -5.61
CA TYR A 16 -26.54 5.77 -6.72
C TYR A 16 -25.50 5.02 -7.55
N TYR A 17 -24.79 4.06 -6.96
CA TYR A 17 -23.70 3.32 -7.61
C TYR A 17 -24.01 1.81 -7.78
N GLY A 18 -25.18 1.33 -7.33
CA GLY A 18 -25.56 -0.07 -7.42
C GLY A 18 -24.67 -1.01 -6.61
N ALA A 19 -24.04 -0.52 -5.54
CA ALA A 19 -23.08 -1.28 -4.75
C ALA A 19 -23.73 -2.52 -4.13
N LYS A 20 -23.21 -3.71 -4.48
CA LYS A 20 -23.69 -5.00 -3.96
C LYS A 20 -22.96 -5.46 -2.69
N GLY A 21 -21.77 -4.91 -2.44
CA GLY A 21 -20.91 -5.24 -1.31
C GLY A 21 -20.19 -4.02 -0.76
N ILE A 22 -20.06 -3.91 0.56
CA ILE A 22 -19.32 -2.85 1.28
C ILE A 22 -18.23 -3.49 2.16
N PHE A 23 -17.00 -2.97 2.11
CA PHE A 23 -15.93 -3.39 3.01
C PHE A 23 -15.57 -2.24 3.97
N PHE A 24 -15.92 -2.39 5.24
CA PHE A 24 -15.54 -1.46 6.31
C PHE A 24 -14.08 -1.67 6.70
N ARG A 25 -13.23 -0.81 6.15
CA ARG A 25 -11.79 -0.67 6.42
C ARG A 25 -11.51 0.16 7.70
N GLU A 26 -12.25 -0.13 8.76
CA GLU A 26 -11.99 0.45 10.09
C GLU A 26 -11.19 -0.59 10.90
N ASP A 27 -10.03 -0.21 11.46
CA ASP A 27 -9.08 -1.12 12.12
C ASP A 27 -9.71 -2.07 13.16
N HIS A 28 -10.78 -1.60 13.82
CA HIS A 28 -11.63 -2.42 14.66
C HIS A 28 -13.10 -1.98 14.55
N PHE A 29 -13.81 -2.45 13.53
CA PHE A 29 -15.21 -2.08 13.27
C PHE A 29 -16.17 -2.39 14.44
N THR A 30 -15.93 -3.45 15.21
CA THR A 30 -16.78 -3.82 16.36
C THR A 30 -16.43 -3.13 17.69
N LEU A 31 -15.40 -2.28 17.74
CA LEU A 31 -14.85 -1.68 18.99
C LEU A 31 -15.94 -1.08 19.89
N TYR A 32 -16.95 -0.45 19.29
CA TYR A 32 -18.10 0.10 19.98
C TYR A 32 -19.34 -0.75 19.66
N LYS A 33 -19.52 -1.88 20.35
CA LYS A 33 -20.59 -2.86 20.11
C LYS A 33 -21.97 -2.22 19.83
N HIS A 34 -22.39 -1.25 20.64
CA HIS A 34 -23.66 -0.53 20.45
C HIS A 34 -23.75 0.21 19.10
N ARG A 35 -22.66 0.82 18.60
CA ARG A 35 -22.62 1.46 17.28
C ARG A 35 -22.83 0.42 16.17
N THR A 36 -22.19 -0.75 16.28
CA THR A 36 -22.31 -1.81 15.28
C THR A 36 -23.70 -2.43 15.29
N GLN A 37 -24.26 -2.68 16.48
CA GLN A 37 -25.68 -3.07 16.63
C GLN A 37 -26.59 -2.02 15.97
N LYS A 38 -26.33 -0.73 16.21
CA LYS A 38 -27.12 0.36 15.63
C LYS A 38 -27.05 0.45 14.11
N ILE A 39 -25.87 0.22 13.52
CA ILE A 39 -25.70 0.11 12.07
C ILE A 39 -26.56 -1.05 11.54
N CYS A 40 -26.51 -2.23 12.19
CA CYS A 40 -27.28 -3.40 11.78
C CYS A 40 -28.80 -3.16 11.87
N GLU A 41 -29.28 -2.59 12.97
CA GLU A 41 -30.68 -2.17 13.16
C GLU A 41 -31.15 -1.22 12.07
N LEU A 42 -30.33 -0.21 11.73
CA LEU A 42 -30.69 0.83 10.77
C LEU A 42 -30.71 0.28 9.33
N LEU A 43 -29.78 -0.59 8.95
CA LEU A 43 -29.80 -1.30 7.67
C LEU A 43 -31.06 -2.16 7.53
N LEU A 44 -31.40 -2.94 8.57
CA LEU A 44 -32.61 -3.77 8.61
C LEU A 44 -33.88 -2.91 8.56
N LYS A 45 -33.98 -1.85 9.37
CA LYS A 45 -35.13 -0.94 9.43
C LYS A 45 -35.37 -0.20 8.11
N LYS A 46 -34.32 0.10 7.36
CA LYS A 46 -34.39 0.71 6.01
C LYS A 46 -34.53 -0.32 4.87
N ASN A 47 -34.51 -1.63 5.17
CA ASN A 47 -34.47 -2.72 4.17
C ASN A 47 -33.33 -2.52 3.14
N ILE A 48 -32.18 -1.99 3.57
CA ILE A 48 -31.00 -1.83 2.72
C ILE A 48 -30.35 -3.20 2.55
N ARG A 49 -30.52 -3.78 1.35
CA ARG A 49 -30.00 -5.11 1.01
C ARG A 49 -28.63 -4.97 0.35
N VAL A 50 -27.59 -5.10 1.16
CA VAL A 50 -26.19 -5.10 0.71
C VAL A 50 -25.41 -6.13 1.52
N GLU A 51 -24.45 -6.81 0.88
CA GLU A 51 -23.49 -7.63 1.63
C GLU A 51 -22.42 -6.73 2.25
N TRP A 52 -21.89 -7.10 3.42
CA TRP A 52 -20.77 -6.37 3.98
C TRP A 52 -19.75 -7.21 4.74
N TYR A 53 -18.58 -6.62 4.86
CA TYR A 53 -17.33 -7.20 5.30
C TYR A 53 -16.64 -6.19 6.23
N CYS A 54 -15.92 -6.63 7.25
CA CYS A 54 -15.18 -5.70 8.13
C CYS A 54 -13.88 -6.28 8.69
N GLU A 55 -12.96 -5.37 9.01
CA GLU A 55 -11.75 -5.64 9.80
C GLU A 55 -12.06 -5.46 11.29
N THR A 56 -11.63 -6.42 12.12
CA THR A 56 -12.12 -6.50 13.51
C THR A 56 -11.25 -7.36 14.43
N ARG A 57 -11.40 -7.18 15.76
CA ARG A 57 -10.78 -8.00 16.80
C ARG A 57 -11.75 -9.05 17.33
N VAL A 58 -11.23 -10.10 17.97
CA VAL A 58 -12.04 -11.26 18.36
C VAL A 58 -12.71 -11.10 19.72
N ASP A 59 -12.21 -10.19 20.55
CA ASP A 59 -12.73 -9.87 21.88
C ASP A 59 -14.24 -9.52 21.89
N GLN A 60 -14.75 -8.81 20.88
CA GLN A 60 -16.17 -8.48 20.74
C GLN A 60 -17.04 -9.60 20.12
N LEU A 61 -16.44 -10.63 19.51
CA LEU A 61 -17.16 -11.62 18.68
C LEU A 61 -17.65 -12.85 19.45
N GLY A 62 -17.41 -12.97 20.75
CA GLY A 62 -17.84 -14.10 21.57
C GLY A 62 -19.35 -14.22 21.83
N ASP A 63 -20.19 -13.36 21.24
CA ASP A 63 -21.64 -13.31 21.46
C ASP A 63 -22.42 -13.80 20.22
N PRO A 64 -23.15 -14.93 20.31
CA PRO A 64 -23.94 -15.48 19.21
C PRO A 64 -25.03 -14.54 18.68
N GLU A 65 -25.76 -13.84 19.55
CA GLU A 65 -26.86 -12.96 19.12
C GLU A 65 -26.34 -11.71 18.42
N TYR A 66 -25.17 -11.22 18.85
CA TYR A 66 -24.50 -10.11 18.19
C TYR A 66 -24.00 -10.50 16.79
N GLN A 67 -23.40 -11.68 16.62
CA GLN A 67 -23.06 -12.18 15.29
C GLN A 67 -24.30 -12.48 14.43
N ALA A 68 -25.38 -13.03 15.02
CA ALA A 68 -26.63 -13.30 14.31
C ALA A 68 -27.31 -12.01 13.82
N LEU A 69 -27.28 -10.94 14.61
CA LEU A 69 -27.71 -9.60 14.19
C LEU A 69 -26.88 -9.10 12.99
N MET A 70 -25.55 -9.25 13.03
CA MET A 70 -24.68 -8.88 11.92
C MET A 70 -24.97 -9.70 10.66
N ALA A 71 -25.15 -11.03 10.76
CA ALA A 71 -25.51 -11.90 9.65
C ALA A 71 -26.85 -11.52 8.99
N ARG A 72 -27.89 -11.28 9.81
CA ARG A 72 -29.21 -10.79 9.35
C ARG A 72 -29.08 -9.45 8.62
N ALA A 73 -28.27 -8.53 9.14
CA ALA A 73 -28.05 -7.21 8.56
C ALA A 73 -27.07 -7.18 7.35
N GLY A 74 -26.64 -8.34 6.85
CA GLY A 74 -25.85 -8.44 5.61
C GLY A 74 -24.37 -8.80 5.78
N CYS A 75 -23.87 -9.04 6.99
CA CYS A 75 -22.47 -9.45 7.19
C CYS A 75 -22.18 -10.80 6.53
N ARG A 76 -21.08 -10.90 5.77
CA ARG A 76 -20.67 -12.13 5.05
C ARG A 76 -19.23 -12.55 5.30
N ALA A 77 -18.35 -11.66 5.77
CA ALA A 77 -17.07 -12.09 6.33
C ALA A 77 -16.50 -11.14 7.39
N PHE A 78 -15.77 -11.73 8.34
CA PHE A 78 -14.85 -11.00 9.22
C PHE A 78 -13.40 -11.22 8.78
N TYR A 79 -12.62 -10.14 8.75
CA TYR A 79 -11.17 -10.19 8.74
C TYR A 79 -10.68 -9.99 10.17
N ILE A 80 -10.04 -11.02 10.74
CA ILE A 80 -9.67 -11.06 12.15
C ILE A 80 -8.16 -11.15 12.28
N GLY A 81 -7.59 -10.21 13.01
CA GLY A 81 -6.22 -10.29 13.50
C GLY A 81 -6.11 -11.40 14.56
N VAL A 82 -5.56 -12.55 14.17
CA VAL A 82 -5.27 -13.70 15.06
C VAL A 82 -3.82 -13.62 15.53
N GLU A 83 -2.93 -13.21 14.64
CA GLU A 83 -1.47 -13.08 14.77
C GLU A 83 -0.74 -14.41 15.06
N SER A 84 -1.05 -15.10 16.17
CA SER A 84 -0.43 -16.38 16.55
C SER A 84 -1.38 -17.24 17.40
N GLY A 85 -1.15 -18.55 17.40
CA GLY A 85 -1.78 -19.48 18.36
C GLY A 85 -0.99 -19.68 19.66
N SER A 86 0.22 -19.10 19.77
CA SER A 86 1.02 -19.13 21.00
C SER A 86 0.60 -18.02 21.96
N PRO A 87 0.22 -18.33 23.22
CA PRO A 87 -0.05 -17.31 24.24
C PRO A 87 1.13 -16.35 24.46
N ARG A 88 2.37 -16.86 24.37
CA ARG A 88 3.60 -16.08 24.53
C ARG A 88 3.79 -15.06 23.40
N MET A 89 3.45 -15.43 22.17
CA MET A 89 3.50 -14.51 21.02
C MET A 89 2.34 -13.50 21.08
N LEU A 90 1.15 -13.91 21.51
CA LEU A 90 0.02 -13.00 21.75
C LEU A 90 0.33 -11.97 22.85
N GLU A 91 1.07 -12.36 23.89
CA GLU A 91 1.59 -11.45 24.93
C GLU A 91 2.66 -10.50 24.37
N LEU A 92 3.65 -11.01 23.62
CA LEU A 92 4.69 -10.22 22.95
C LEU A 92 4.12 -9.17 21.97
N PHE A 93 3.05 -9.51 21.25
CA PHE A 93 2.34 -8.57 20.37
C PHE A 93 1.41 -7.60 21.14
N ASN A 94 1.33 -7.69 22.47
CA ASN A 94 0.37 -6.97 23.32
C ASN A 94 -1.08 -7.12 22.81
N LYS A 95 -1.44 -8.31 22.33
CA LYS A 95 -2.68 -8.57 21.59
C LYS A 95 -3.88 -8.60 22.52
N GLY A 96 -3.73 -9.25 23.69
CA GLY A 96 -4.69 -9.28 24.80
C GLY A 96 -5.82 -10.30 24.68
N GLU A 97 -6.07 -10.86 23.49
CA GLU A 97 -7.04 -11.96 23.31
C GLU A 97 -6.40 -13.34 23.57
N LYS A 98 -7.23 -14.30 24.00
CA LYS A 98 -6.85 -15.69 24.26
C LYS A 98 -7.26 -16.63 23.14
N VAL A 99 -6.55 -17.76 23.02
CA VAL A 99 -6.78 -18.85 22.05
C VAL A 99 -8.25 -19.29 22.01
N GLU A 100 -8.89 -19.40 23.18
CA GLU A 100 -10.29 -19.85 23.33
C GLU A 100 -11.31 -18.84 22.74
N GLN A 101 -10.96 -17.54 22.70
CA GLN A 101 -11.81 -16.52 22.12
C GLN A 101 -11.85 -16.65 20.59
N PHE A 102 -10.72 -16.98 19.96
CA PHE A 102 -10.65 -17.30 18.54
C PHE A 102 -11.49 -18.53 18.19
N VAL A 103 -11.35 -19.61 18.96
CA VAL A 103 -12.17 -20.83 18.78
C VAL A 103 -13.65 -20.49 18.83
N ARG A 104 -14.13 -19.90 19.93
CA ARG A 104 -15.55 -19.60 20.14
C ARG A 104 -16.12 -18.66 19.08
N ALA A 105 -15.39 -17.61 18.71
CA ALA A 105 -15.88 -16.63 17.73
C ALA A 105 -15.99 -17.21 16.31
N PHE A 106 -15.07 -18.12 15.92
CA PHE A 106 -15.09 -18.77 14.61
C PHE A 106 -16.17 -19.85 14.53
N GLU A 107 -16.36 -20.64 15.59
CA GLU A 107 -17.48 -21.61 15.71
C GLU A 107 -18.84 -20.91 15.51
N ILE A 108 -19.05 -19.76 16.18
CA ILE A 108 -20.26 -18.93 16.01
C ILE A 108 -20.37 -18.44 14.56
N ALA A 109 -19.30 -17.85 14.00
CA ALA A 109 -19.32 -17.31 12.64
C ALA A 109 -19.68 -18.38 11.59
N HIS A 110 -19.11 -19.59 11.71
CA HIS A 110 -19.39 -20.73 10.84
C HIS A 110 -20.85 -21.17 10.92
N SER A 111 -21.42 -21.27 12.13
CA SER A 111 -22.84 -21.64 12.32
C SER A 111 -23.83 -20.66 11.69
N LEU A 112 -23.39 -19.41 11.48
CA LEU A 112 -24.16 -18.34 10.85
C LEU A 112 -23.84 -18.15 9.35
N GLY A 113 -22.96 -18.98 8.78
CA GLY A 113 -22.50 -18.86 7.40
C GLY A 113 -21.60 -17.66 7.11
N ILE A 114 -21.08 -16.99 8.14
CA ILE A 114 -20.12 -15.89 8.01
C ILE A 114 -18.73 -16.47 7.73
N LYS A 115 -18.09 -16.05 6.64
CA LYS A 115 -16.72 -16.46 6.31
C LYS A 115 -15.72 -15.80 7.24
N THR A 116 -14.68 -16.52 7.65
CA THR A 116 -13.62 -15.96 8.50
C THR A 116 -12.28 -15.93 7.77
N TYR A 117 -11.64 -14.76 7.75
CA TYR A 117 -10.25 -14.60 7.31
C TYR A 117 -9.38 -14.44 8.55
N ALA A 118 -8.45 -15.38 8.76
CA ALA A 118 -7.47 -15.31 9.85
C ALA A 118 -6.19 -14.64 9.33
N SER A 119 -5.87 -13.46 9.85
CA SER A 119 -4.56 -12.83 9.67
C SER A 119 -3.60 -13.32 10.75
N LEU A 120 -2.42 -13.79 10.33
CA LEU A 120 -1.31 -14.21 11.17
C LEU A 120 -0.10 -13.30 10.95
N VAL A 121 0.75 -13.17 11.97
CA VAL A 121 2.08 -12.55 11.90
C VAL A 121 3.09 -13.66 12.15
N VAL A 122 3.99 -13.87 11.19
CA VAL A 122 4.91 -15.02 11.16
C VAL A 122 6.35 -14.59 10.93
N GLY A 123 7.31 -15.42 11.33
CA GLY A 123 8.72 -15.10 11.20
C GLY A 123 9.15 -13.92 12.09
N THR A 124 8.49 -13.74 13.23
CA THR A 124 8.93 -12.75 14.22
C THR A 124 10.27 -13.22 14.82
N PRO A 125 11.26 -12.36 15.08
CA PRO A 125 12.61 -12.79 15.54
C PRO A 125 12.61 -13.58 16.84
N TYR A 126 11.60 -13.38 17.68
CA TYR A 126 11.41 -14.04 18.97
C TYR A 126 10.42 -15.23 18.90
N GLU A 127 10.00 -15.66 17.71
CA GLU A 127 9.11 -16.80 17.47
C GLU A 127 9.91 -18.11 17.33
N THR A 128 9.42 -19.20 17.93
CA THR A 128 10.04 -20.53 17.81
C THR A 128 9.16 -21.47 16.98
N GLU A 129 9.72 -22.61 16.55
CA GLU A 129 8.92 -23.63 15.87
C GLU A 129 7.82 -24.23 16.79
N GLU A 130 7.92 -24.14 18.12
CA GLU A 130 6.81 -24.50 19.02
C GLU A 130 5.65 -23.51 18.90
N ASP A 131 5.93 -22.20 18.83
CA ASP A 131 4.89 -21.19 18.64
C ASP A 131 4.21 -21.31 17.26
N LEU A 132 4.98 -21.69 16.23
CA LEU A 132 4.44 -22.01 14.91
C LEU A 132 3.55 -23.26 14.95
N LEU A 133 3.96 -24.32 15.67
CA LEU A 133 3.13 -25.52 15.87
C LEU A 133 1.84 -25.22 16.64
N LEU A 134 1.88 -24.34 17.65
CA LEU A 134 0.66 -23.85 18.34
C LEU A 134 -0.23 -23.02 17.41
N THR A 135 0.37 -22.25 16.50
CA THR A 135 -0.34 -21.43 15.51
C THR A 135 -1.06 -22.28 14.46
N GLU A 136 -0.38 -23.25 13.85
CA GLU A 136 -1.01 -24.14 12.86
C GLU A 136 -2.07 -25.04 13.52
N ARG A 137 -1.84 -25.55 14.76
CA ARG A 137 -2.88 -26.23 15.55
C ARG A 137 -4.12 -25.37 15.79
N LEU A 138 -3.97 -24.05 15.97
CA LEU A 138 -5.11 -23.16 16.11
C LEU A 138 -5.85 -22.98 14.78
N ILE A 139 -5.13 -22.85 13.66
CA ILE A 139 -5.71 -22.77 12.31
C ILE A 139 -6.51 -24.04 11.97
N ASP A 140 -5.96 -25.22 12.24
CA ASP A 140 -6.65 -26.52 12.05
C ASP A 140 -7.91 -26.65 12.91
N ARG A 141 -7.93 -26.00 14.09
CA ARG A 141 -9.08 -25.98 14.99
C ARG A 141 -10.17 -24.99 14.53
N ILE A 142 -9.80 -23.75 14.19
CA ILE A 142 -10.76 -22.68 13.84
C ILE A 142 -11.16 -22.65 12.35
N LYS A 143 -10.50 -23.45 11.51
CA LYS A 143 -10.84 -23.72 10.10
C LYS A 143 -11.28 -22.47 9.33
N PRO A 144 -10.40 -21.45 9.22
CA PRO A 144 -10.72 -20.21 8.55
C PRO A 144 -11.03 -20.45 7.07
N TYR A 145 -11.95 -19.66 6.51
CA TYR A 145 -12.22 -19.67 5.07
C TYR A 145 -10.98 -19.27 4.25
N ARG A 146 -10.13 -18.39 4.79
CA ARG A 146 -8.79 -18.06 4.26
C ARG A 146 -7.82 -17.72 5.40
N VAL A 147 -6.55 -18.06 5.20
CA VAL A 147 -5.43 -17.58 6.03
C VAL A 147 -4.63 -16.53 5.26
N GLY A 148 -4.26 -15.44 5.92
CA GLY A 148 -3.17 -14.56 5.52
C GLY A 148 -2.00 -14.76 6.48
N ARG A 149 -0.78 -14.92 5.97
CA ARG A 149 0.45 -14.93 6.77
C ARG A 149 1.25 -13.68 6.42
N ASN A 150 1.57 -12.86 7.42
CA ASN A 150 2.28 -11.59 7.26
C ASN A 150 3.68 -11.73 7.87
N VAL A 151 4.74 -11.71 7.05
CA VAL A 151 6.11 -11.81 7.56
C VAL A 151 6.46 -10.54 8.34
N TYR A 152 6.88 -10.70 9.60
CA TYR A 152 7.06 -9.56 10.50
C TYR A 152 8.12 -8.56 10.02
N VAL A 153 7.77 -7.26 10.07
CA VAL A 153 8.68 -6.13 9.93
C VAL A 153 8.58 -5.22 11.14
N GLY A 154 9.70 -4.67 11.58
CA GLY A 154 9.75 -3.72 12.70
C GLY A 154 9.19 -2.38 12.26
N LEU A 155 7.92 -2.11 12.60
CA LEU A 155 7.28 -0.83 12.35
C LEU A 155 7.72 0.22 13.40
N PRO A 156 8.17 1.42 12.98
CA PRO A 156 8.65 2.46 13.90
C PRO A 156 7.68 2.78 15.03
N GLY A 157 8.21 2.84 16.25
CA GLY A 157 7.46 3.15 17.48
C GLY A 157 6.85 1.95 18.22
N SER A 158 6.70 0.80 17.56
CA SER A 158 6.30 -0.44 18.25
C SER A 158 7.36 -0.93 19.25
N GLU A 159 6.97 -1.71 20.26
CA GLU A 159 7.92 -2.15 21.31
C GLU A 159 8.99 -3.10 20.75
N ILE A 160 8.58 -4.06 19.92
CA ILE A 160 9.46 -4.97 19.18
C ILE A 160 10.46 -4.18 18.32
N TYR A 161 10.04 -3.08 17.66
CA TYR A 161 10.97 -2.22 16.91
C TYR A 161 12.04 -1.58 17.81
N LYS A 162 11.73 -1.19 19.05
CA LYS A 162 12.71 -0.66 20.00
C LYS A 162 13.71 -1.74 20.42
N GLN A 163 13.22 -2.95 20.73
CA GLN A 163 14.05 -4.11 21.07
C GLN A 163 15.01 -4.44 19.91
N LEU A 164 14.49 -4.55 18.68
CA LEU A 164 15.31 -4.83 17.49
C LEU A 164 16.36 -3.74 17.21
N LEU A 165 16.08 -2.46 17.49
CA LEU A 165 17.07 -1.38 17.44
C LEU A 165 18.15 -1.54 18.53
N GLN A 166 17.76 -1.81 19.77
CA GLN A 166 18.66 -1.92 20.92
C GLN A 166 19.60 -3.14 20.80
N GLU A 167 19.08 -4.26 20.31
CA GLU A 167 19.82 -5.51 20.11
C GLU A 167 20.63 -5.53 18.79
N GLY A 168 20.40 -4.57 17.89
CA GLY A 168 20.92 -4.64 16.52
C GLY A 168 20.44 -5.89 15.77
N ALA A 169 19.23 -6.37 16.05
CA ALA A 169 18.69 -7.64 15.58
C ALA A 169 18.06 -7.58 14.16
N TYR A 170 18.44 -6.56 13.37
CA TYR A 170 18.00 -6.35 11.99
C TYR A 170 19.13 -6.45 10.97
N GLU A 171 18.77 -6.71 9.72
CA GLU A 171 19.69 -6.84 8.57
C GLU A 171 19.55 -5.68 7.58
N TYR A 172 18.42 -4.95 7.61
CA TYR A 172 18.20 -3.76 6.79
C TYR A 172 17.22 -2.80 7.48
N LYS A 173 17.39 -1.50 7.21
CA LYS A 173 16.47 -0.44 7.57
C LYS A 173 16.19 0.39 6.32
N ASP A 174 14.93 0.58 5.98
CA ASP A 174 14.55 1.34 4.79
C ASP A 174 14.53 2.87 5.02
N PRO A 175 14.40 3.70 3.96
CA PRO A 175 14.32 5.15 4.09
C PRO A 175 13.08 5.68 4.83
N THR A 176 12.03 4.87 5.01
CA THR A 176 10.85 5.21 5.83
C THR A 176 11.07 4.91 7.32
N GLY A 177 12.12 4.15 7.62
CA GLY A 177 12.57 3.77 8.94
C GLY A 177 12.20 2.35 9.36
N VAL A 178 11.50 1.57 8.53
CA VAL A 178 11.08 0.20 8.84
C VAL A 178 12.29 -0.73 8.95
N LEU A 179 12.32 -1.55 10.00
CA LEU A 179 13.34 -2.60 10.18
C LEU A 179 12.91 -3.92 9.54
N TYR A 180 13.87 -4.55 8.86
CA TYR A 180 13.76 -5.90 8.36
C TYR A 180 14.66 -6.79 9.23
N PRO A 181 14.09 -7.67 10.07
CA PRO A 181 14.88 -8.44 11.04
C PRO A 181 15.85 -9.44 10.40
N LYS A 182 16.91 -9.84 11.10
CA LYS A 182 17.86 -10.87 10.63
C LYS A 182 17.13 -12.17 10.27
N GLY A 183 17.31 -12.67 9.05
CA GLY A 183 16.56 -13.79 8.46
C GLY A 183 15.26 -13.39 7.74
N TYR A 184 15.03 -12.11 7.44
CA TYR A 184 13.78 -11.66 6.79
C TYR A 184 13.61 -12.24 5.38
N LEU A 185 14.66 -12.25 4.56
CA LEU A 185 14.58 -12.80 3.20
C LEU A 185 14.22 -14.30 3.21
N GLU A 186 14.85 -15.08 4.08
CA GLU A 186 14.59 -16.52 4.25
C GLU A 186 13.13 -16.79 4.64
N ARG A 187 12.53 -15.92 5.46
CA ARG A 187 11.11 -15.99 5.84
C ARG A 187 10.19 -15.59 4.70
N VAL A 188 10.54 -14.59 3.90
CA VAL A 188 9.81 -14.26 2.65
C VAL A 188 9.88 -15.42 1.65
N ASP A 189 11.02 -16.10 1.55
CA ASP A 189 11.15 -17.31 0.73
C ASP A 189 10.27 -18.44 1.29
N ARG A 190 10.31 -18.72 2.61
CA ARG A 190 9.48 -19.74 3.31
C ARG A 190 7.97 -19.49 3.20
N TYR A 191 7.49 -18.25 3.37
CA TYR A 191 6.06 -17.94 3.47
C TYR A 191 5.41 -17.38 2.19
N TYR A 192 6.20 -16.84 1.24
CA TYR A 192 5.68 -16.25 -0.01
C TYR A 192 6.25 -16.89 -1.28
N GLY A 193 6.94 -18.03 -1.18
CA GLY A 193 7.59 -18.68 -2.33
C GLY A 193 8.62 -17.78 -3.01
N GLY A 194 9.24 -16.89 -2.24
CA GLY A 194 10.24 -15.94 -2.69
C GLY A 194 9.74 -14.79 -3.56
N ASN A 195 8.43 -14.53 -3.58
CA ASN A 195 7.83 -13.41 -4.30
C ASN A 195 8.49 -12.06 -3.96
N ASN A 196 9.17 -11.47 -4.96
CA ASN A 196 9.93 -10.23 -4.85
C ASN A 196 9.10 -9.01 -4.39
N TYR A 197 7.76 -9.04 -4.50
CA TYR A 197 6.90 -7.97 -3.97
C TYR A 197 7.01 -7.80 -2.45
N PHE A 198 7.30 -8.88 -1.71
CA PHE A 198 7.43 -8.86 -0.26
C PHE A 198 8.89 -8.76 0.22
N LYS A 199 9.87 -8.82 -0.69
CA LYS A 199 11.27 -8.57 -0.32
C LYS A 199 11.45 -7.06 -0.09
N PRO A 200 12.33 -6.63 0.84
CA PRO A 200 12.68 -5.21 0.92
C PRO A 200 13.31 -4.82 -0.41
N TYR A 201 13.15 -3.57 -0.86
CA TYR A 201 13.70 -3.12 -2.15
C TYR A 201 15.23 -2.90 -2.06
N ARG A 202 15.95 -3.99 -1.87
CA ARG A 202 17.41 -4.07 -1.86
C ARG A 202 17.88 -4.08 -3.31
N LEU A 203 18.30 -2.92 -3.79
CA LEU A 203 19.14 -2.81 -4.97
C LEU A 203 20.55 -3.29 -4.62
N ASP A 204 20.77 -4.61 -4.61
CA ASP A 204 22.13 -5.16 -4.59
C ASP A 204 22.84 -4.82 -5.92
N ALA A 205 24.16 -4.67 -5.87
CA ALA A 205 24.96 -4.20 -7.01
C ALA A 205 24.94 -5.15 -8.24
N SER A 206 24.49 -6.40 -8.07
CA SER A 206 24.41 -7.44 -9.11
C SER A 206 23.06 -7.45 -9.82
N THR A 207 21.92 -7.43 -9.12
CA THR A 207 20.61 -7.24 -9.77
C THR A 207 20.49 -5.85 -10.39
N VAL A 208 21.13 -4.84 -9.79
CA VAL A 208 21.43 -3.52 -10.41
C VAL A 208 22.18 -3.65 -11.74
N LYS A 209 23.06 -4.65 -11.89
CA LYS A 209 23.83 -4.90 -13.11
C LYS A 209 23.04 -5.72 -14.16
N GLU A 210 22.15 -6.59 -13.70
CA GLU A 210 21.35 -7.49 -14.54
C GLU A 210 20.12 -6.80 -15.15
N LEU A 211 19.42 -5.93 -14.40
CA LEU A 211 18.25 -5.18 -14.88
C LEU A 211 18.55 -4.23 -16.07
N LEU A 212 19.81 -3.91 -16.33
CA LEU A 212 20.28 -3.19 -17.53
C LEU A 212 20.19 -4.03 -18.80
N SER A 213 20.35 -5.34 -18.66
CA SER A 213 20.60 -6.25 -19.78
C SER A 213 19.31 -6.80 -20.42
N SER A 214 18.14 -6.44 -19.89
CA SER A 214 16.83 -6.97 -20.30
C SER A 214 15.89 -5.87 -20.87
N PRO A 215 15.37 -6.00 -22.10
CA PRO A 215 14.50 -5.01 -22.74
C PRO A 215 13.01 -5.10 -22.35
N SER A 216 12.23 -4.01 -22.46
CA SER A 216 10.85 -3.90 -21.91
C SER A 216 9.75 -3.38 -22.87
N PRO A 217 8.44 -3.67 -22.64
CA PRO A 217 7.28 -3.22 -23.47
C PRO A 217 6.21 -2.30 -22.78
N GLY A 218 5.48 -1.45 -23.56
CA GLY A 218 4.25 -0.66 -23.18
C GLY A 218 2.91 -1.21 -23.78
N LYS A 219 1.76 -0.53 -24.07
CA LYS A 219 1.31 0.88 -24.35
C LYS A 219 -0.22 0.97 -24.10
N GLY A 220 -0.95 2.09 -23.85
CA GLY A 220 -0.69 3.56 -23.70
C GLY A 220 -1.63 4.44 -24.59
N ASN A 221 -2.22 5.55 -24.09
CA ASN A 221 -3.41 6.27 -24.67
C ASN A 221 -3.33 7.84 -24.64
N PRO A 222 -4.25 8.63 -25.28
CA PRO A 222 -4.06 10.07 -25.60
C PRO A 222 -4.58 11.15 -24.58
N LEU A 223 -4.46 12.44 -24.97
CA LEU A 223 -4.60 13.64 -24.12
C LEU A 223 -6.02 14.23 -23.98
N ALA A 224 -6.18 15.17 -23.02
CA ALA A 224 -7.41 15.94 -22.78
C ALA A 224 -7.14 17.48 -22.80
N PRO A 225 -8.14 18.33 -23.17
CA PRO A 225 -7.96 19.78 -23.27
C PRO A 225 -7.58 20.49 -21.96
N GLY A 226 -6.89 21.63 -22.09
CA GLY A 226 -6.53 22.51 -20.96
C GLY A 226 -5.27 22.11 -20.18
N LEU A 227 -4.68 20.95 -20.44
CA LEU A 227 -3.45 20.48 -19.79
C LEU A 227 -2.26 21.42 -20.08
N ARG A 228 -2.14 21.89 -21.33
CA ARG A 228 -1.21 22.94 -21.82
C ARG A 228 -0.99 24.07 -20.81
N LYS A 229 -2.09 24.70 -20.37
CA LYS A 229 -2.06 25.89 -19.51
C LYS A 229 -1.56 25.55 -18.11
N LYS A 230 -2.02 24.44 -17.55
CA LYS A 230 -1.62 23.95 -16.22
C LYS A 230 -0.13 23.59 -16.16
N VAL A 231 0.40 22.97 -17.24
CA VAL A 231 1.84 22.69 -17.40
C VAL A 231 2.66 23.98 -17.38
N ARG A 232 2.30 24.96 -18.22
CA ARG A 232 2.99 26.26 -18.26
C ARG A 232 3.00 26.96 -16.90
N GLU A 233 1.84 27.07 -16.25
CA GLU A 233 1.73 27.71 -14.92
C GLU A 233 2.55 26.99 -13.83
N ALA A 234 2.63 25.66 -13.86
CA ALA A 234 3.37 24.88 -12.88
C ALA A 234 4.89 24.97 -13.07
N LEU A 235 5.37 25.03 -14.32
CA LEU A 235 6.79 25.25 -14.64
C LEU A 235 7.21 26.67 -14.23
N SER A 236 6.53 27.71 -14.73
CA SER A 236 6.90 29.12 -14.47
C SER A 236 6.90 29.50 -12.98
N LYS A 237 6.04 28.88 -12.16
CA LYS A 237 6.01 29.13 -10.70
C LYS A 237 7.15 28.45 -9.93
N ARG A 238 7.72 27.36 -10.44
CA ARG A 238 8.65 26.51 -9.67
C ARG A 238 10.11 26.68 -10.06
N PHE A 239 10.40 27.23 -11.23
CA PHE A 239 11.76 27.60 -11.68
C PHE A 239 12.19 29.04 -11.31
N CYS A 240 11.61 29.61 -10.24
CA CYS A 240 12.02 30.90 -9.65
C CYS A 240 12.05 32.11 -10.62
N GLY A 241 10.90 32.50 -11.15
CA GLY A 241 10.71 33.83 -11.74
C GLY A 241 11.01 33.92 -13.23
N GLU A 242 10.11 33.35 -14.02
CA GLU A 242 9.96 33.53 -15.49
C GLU A 242 11.11 33.08 -16.40
N ASP A 243 12.38 33.14 -15.98
CA ASP A 243 13.51 32.89 -16.89
C ASP A 243 13.82 31.41 -17.13
N LEU A 244 13.19 30.87 -18.16
CA LEU A 244 13.45 29.53 -18.68
C LEU A 244 14.81 29.41 -19.41
N SER A 245 15.60 30.48 -19.56
CA SER A 245 16.97 30.41 -20.13
C SER A 245 17.87 29.46 -19.32
N LEU A 246 17.70 29.44 -18.00
CA LEU A 246 18.42 28.54 -17.08
C LEU A 246 18.25 27.05 -17.43
N LEU A 247 17.13 26.69 -18.08
CA LEU A 247 16.88 25.33 -18.57
C LEU A 247 17.53 25.04 -19.93
N ARG A 248 17.81 26.07 -20.74
CA ARG A 248 18.54 25.94 -22.01
C ARG A 248 19.98 25.52 -21.78
N ASP A 249 20.67 26.20 -20.87
CA ASP A 249 22.08 25.93 -20.56
C ASP A 249 22.25 24.63 -19.75
N SER A 250 21.35 24.39 -18.78
CA SER A 250 21.34 23.16 -17.97
C SER A 250 21.03 21.91 -18.78
N GLY A 251 20.09 22.01 -19.72
CA GLY A 251 19.38 20.87 -20.30
C GLY A 251 18.40 20.21 -19.30
N VAL A 252 17.33 19.65 -19.84
CA VAL A 252 16.25 19.06 -19.04
C VAL A 252 16.17 17.55 -19.26
N VAL A 253 15.90 16.81 -18.18
CA VAL A 253 15.49 15.40 -18.21
C VAL A 253 14.06 15.28 -17.71
N LEU A 254 13.20 14.62 -18.49
CA LEU A 254 11.79 14.45 -18.19
C LEU A 254 11.46 12.99 -17.89
N PHE A 255 11.21 12.67 -16.63
CA PHE A 255 10.48 11.47 -16.24
C PHE A 255 8.99 11.78 -16.27
N GLY A 256 8.15 10.88 -16.76
CA GLY A 256 6.70 11.08 -16.70
C GLY A 256 5.92 9.98 -17.40
N SER A 257 4.60 10.10 -17.46
CA SER A 257 3.82 9.16 -18.26
C SER A 257 2.51 9.73 -18.80
N GLY A 258 2.07 9.14 -19.91
CA GLY A 258 0.85 9.53 -20.60
C GLY A 258 0.81 11.03 -20.96
N SER A 259 -0.40 11.60 -20.90
CA SER A 259 -0.68 12.91 -21.45
C SER A 259 0.07 14.08 -20.81
N LEU A 260 0.41 14.01 -19.51
CA LEU A 260 1.10 15.12 -18.84
C LEU A 260 2.55 15.22 -19.33
N ALA A 261 3.23 14.09 -19.49
CA ALA A 261 4.59 14.03 -20.01
C ALA A 261 4.66 14.46 -21.48
N THR A 262 3.73 14.02 -22.33
CA THR A 262 3.67 14.46 -23.74
C THR A 262 3.51 15.97 -23.85
N GLU A 263 2.70 16.59 -22.98
CA GLU A 263 2.46 18.02 -23.01
C GLU A 263 3.68 18.83 -22.52
N ILE A 264 4.36 18.39 -21.46
CA ILE A 264 5.62 19.00 -21.01
C ILE A 264 6.70 18.87 -22.10
N PHE A 265 6.79 17.71 -22.77
CA PHE A 265 7.72 17.49 -23.88
C PHE A 265 7.48 18.50 -25.01
N SER A 266 6.23 18.63 -25.49
CA SER A 266 5.89 19.59 -26.55
C SER A 266 6.20 21.02 -26.13
N TYR A 267 5.83 21.44 -24.91
CA TYR A 267 6.09 22.80 -24.45
C TYR A 267 7.59 23.11 -24.35
N LEU A 268 8.42 22.20 -23.85
CA LEU A 268 9.87 22.41 -23.79
C LEU A 268 10.52 22.51 -25.19
N GLN A 269 10.04 21.73 -26.16
CA GLN A 269 10.43 21.86 -27.57
C GLN A 269 9.98 23.20 -28.17
N GLU A 270 8.73 23.62 -27.93
CA GLU A 270 8.19 24.93 -28.35
C GLU A 270 8.97 26.12 -27.76
N GLN A 271 9.62 25.97 -26.61
CA GLN A 271 10.50 26.98 -26.00
C GLN A 271 11.99 26.85 -26.39
N GLY A 272 12.35 25.90 -27.26
CA GLY A 272 13.74 25.66 -27.68
C GLY A 272 14.66 25.17 -26.55
N ILE A 273 14.12 24.42 -25.59
CA ILE A 273 14.88 23.88 -24.46
C ILE A 273 15.39 22.46 -24.83
N PRO A 274 16.70 22.18 -24.75
CA PRO A 274 17.27 20.90 -25.12
C PRO A 274 16.92 19.85 -24.05
N LEU A 275 16.06 18.91 -24.44
CA LEU A 275 15.79 17.69 -23.68
C LEU A 275 16.97 16.72 -23.87
N ARG A 276 17.72 16.46 -22.80
CA ARG A 276 18.83 15.49 -22.82
C ARG A 276 18.36 14.05 -22.74
N SER A 277 17.23 13.78 -22.08
CA SER A 277 16.60 12.46 -22.01
C SER A 277 15.11 12.54 -21.62
N VAL A 278 14.33 11.53 -22.02
CA VAL A 278 12.90 11.40 -21.70
C VAL A 278 12.61 9.95 -21.30
N PHE A 279 11.88 9.76 -20.20
CA PHE A 279 11.55 8.46 -19.61
C PHE A 279 10.04 8.33 -19.46
N ASP A 280 9.38 7.62 -20.38
CA ASP A 280 7.93 7.32 -20.33
C ASP A 280 7.67 6.02 -19.52
N ASN A 281 6.74 6.06 -18.58
CA ASN A 281 6.29 4.86 -17.85
C ASN A 281 5.26 4.04 -18.66
N ASP A 282 4.41 4.70 -19.48
CA ASP A 282 3.17 4.09 -19.98
C ASP A 282 3.30 3.39 -21.35
N SER A 283 4.27 3.73 -22.22
CA SER A 283 3.96 3.63 -23.67
C SER A 283 5.09 3.26 -24.69
N LYS A 284 4.86 2.24 -25.55
CA LYS A 284 5.74 1.82 -26.67
C LYS A 284 5.96 2.98 -27.66
N ARG A 285 7.19 3.49 -27.76
CA ARG A 285 7.63 4.69 -28.54
C ARG A 285 7.09 6.01 -27.98
N LEU A 286 7.91 7.05 -27.76
CA LEU A 286 9.37 7.16 -28.01
C LEU A 286 10.23 6.66 -26.81
N CYS A 287 11.54 6.53 -27.03
CA CYS A 287 12.52 5.98 -26.09
C CYS A 287 12.81 6.98 -24.94
N THR A 288 13.03 6.58 -23.68
CA THR A 288 13.16 5.22 -23.12
C THR A 288 12.60 5.11 -21.70
N LEU A 289 11.53 4.33 -21.52
CA LEU A 289 11.09 3.59 -20.31
C LEU A 289 11.45 4.07 -18.88
N PHE A 290 10.44 4.09 -17.99
CA PHE A 290 10.56 3.40 -16.70
C PHE A 290 9.23 2.76 -16.26
N GLY A 291 8.89 1.60 -16.83
CA GLY A 291 7.99 0.62 -16.21
C GLY A 291 8.74 -0.47 -15.42
N GLY A 292 10.03 -0.23 -15.12
CA GLY A 292 10.96 -1.20 -14.52
C GLY A 292 12.37 -1.18 -15.14
N VAL A 293 12.99 -0.01 -15.33
CA VAL A 293 14.21 0.15 -16.14
C VAL A 293 15.24 1.07 -15.45
N LYS A 294 16.16 0.47 -14.69
CA LYS A 294 17.12 1.16 -13.82
C LYS A 294 17.80 2.37 -14.48
N VAL A 295 17.81 3.51 -13.77
CA VAL A 295 18.55 4.72 -14.19
C VAL A 295 20.05 4.44 -14.17
N GLU A 296 20.72 4.68 -15.31
CA GLU A 296 22.14 4.40 -15.51
C GLU A 296 23.00 5.66 -15.59
N GLY A 297 24.02 5.71 -14.73
CA GLY A 297 25.32 6.27 -15.09
C GLY A 297 25.61 7.73 -14.72
N PRO A 298 26.87 8.19 -14.96
CA PRO A 298 27.38 9.45 -14.41
C PRO A 298 26.95 10.72 -15.17
N SER A 299 26.19 10.61 -16.25
CA SER A 299 25.90 11.70 -17.22
C SER A 299 24.89 12.75 -16.73
N LEU A 300 24.21 12.50 -15.60
CA LEU A 300 23.26 13.42 -14.97
C LEU A 300 23.89 14.39 -13.96
N LYS A 301 25.21 14.29 -13.69
CA LYS A 301 25.85 14.92 -12.52
C LYS A 301 25.99 16.45 -12.61
N GLU A 302 26.15 17.02 -13.80
CA GLU A 302 26.47 18.44 -14.00
C GLU A 302 25.41 19.19 -14.80
N GLY A 303 24.98 20.36 -14.30
CA GLY A 303 24.00 21.26 -14.91
C GLY A 303 22.54 20.80 -14.84
N VAL A 304 22.26 19.54 -15.20
CA VAL A 304 20.91 19.03 -15.54
C VAL A 304 19.83 19.30 -14.47
N LYS A 305 18.65 19.72 -14.93
CA LYS A 305 17.41 19.80 -14.13
C LYS A 305 16.46 18.66 -14.47
N ILE A 306 15.82 18.09 -13.45
CA ILE A 306 15.01 16.86 -13.56
C ILE A 306 13.54 17.16 -13.26
N VAL A 307 12.67 16.92 -14.24
CA VAL A 307 11.20 17.06 -14.11
C VAL A 307 10.58 15.67 -13.98
N VAL A 308 9.66 15.50 -13.02
CA VAL A 308 8.97 14.22 -12.75
C VAL A 308 7.46 14.43 -12.84
N ALA A 309 6.87 13.93 -13.92
CA ALA A 309 5.46 14.09 -14.30
C ALA A 309 4.75 12.73 -14.40
N SER A 310 4.83 11.93 -13.33
CA SER A 310 4.31 10.55 -13.27
C SER A 310 3.40 10.35 -12.05
N GLN A 311 2.59 9.30 -12.07
CA GLN A 311 1.80 8.88 -10.91
C GLN A 311 2.70 8.41 -9.74
N TRP A 312 3.91 7.93 -10.08
CA TRP A 312 4.95 7.47 -9.15
C TRP A 312 5.95 8.58 -8.76
N GLU A 313 5.47 9.81 -8.62
CA GLU A 313 6.31 11.00 -8.41
C GLU A 313 7.19 10.93 -7.15
N ARG A 314 6.73 10.20 -6.12
CA ARG A 314 7.44 10.08 -4.82
C ARG A 314 8.52 9.02 -4.87
N GLU A 315 8.20 7.89 -5.49
CA GLU A 315 9.06 6.75 -5.67
C GLU A 315 10.25 7.10 -6.58
N ILE A 316 9.99 7.89 -7.64
CA ILE A 316 11.03 8.44 -8.51
C ILE A 316 11.87 9.50 -7.77
N ALA A 317 11.25 10.39 -6.99
CA ALA A 317 11.99 11.37 -6.18
C ALA A 317 12.96 10.69 -5.20
N LEU A 318 12.47 9.70 -4.43
CA LEU A 318 13.28 8.96 -3.46
C LEU A 318 14.46 8.23 -4.12
N GLN A 319 14.27 7.64 -5.31
CA GLN A 319 15.37 7.03 -6.08
C GLN A 319 16.39 8.07 -6.54
N LEU A 320 15.96 9.26 -6.99
CA LEU A 320 16.87 10.33 -7.41
C LEU A 320 17.63 10.92 -6.20
N THR A 321 16.98 11.14 -5.06
CA THR A 321 17.66 11.57 -3.83
C THR A 321 18.67 10.53 -3.35
N ALA A 322 18.34 9.23 -3.44
CA ALA A 322 19.27 8.14 -3.11
C ALA A 322 20.47 8.04 -4.08
N LEU A 323 20.35 8.57 -5.30
CA LEU A 323 21.45 8.71 -6.26
C LEU A 323 22.27 10.01 -6.06
N GLY A 324 21.96 10.81 -5.04
CA GLY A 324 22.69 12.03 -4.68
C GLY A 324 22.19 13.30 -5.37
N TYR A 325 21.02 13.31 -6.00
CA TYR A 325 20.42 14.53 -6.55
C TYR A 325 19.66 15.30 -5.46
N GLY A 326 20.10 16.52 -5.18
CA GLY A 326 19.47 17.41 -4.21
C GLY A 326 18.11 17.94 -4.68
N GLU A 327 17.29 18.39 -3.72
CA GLU A 327 15.93 18.87 -3.98
C GLU A 327 15.89 20.09 -4.93
N GLU A 328 16.98 20.86 -5.03
CA GLU A 328 17.12 22.00 -5.95
C GLU A 328 17.21 21.61 -7.44
N ARG A 329 17.20 20.30 -7.73
CA ARG A 329 17.25 19.72 -9.08
C ARG A 329 15.99 18.91 -9.45
N ILE A 330 15.10 18.61 -8.50
CA ILE A 330 13.99 17.66 -8.70
C ILE A 330 12.62 18.39 -8.65
N PHE A 331 11.89 18.37 -9.77
CA PHE A 331 10.67 19.14 -9.97
C PHE A 331 9.45 18.23 -10.21
N LEU A 332 8.70 17.95 -9.13
CA LEU A 332 7.52 17.06 -9.17
C LEU A 332 6.28 17.79 -9.71
N LEU A 333 5.62 17.22 -10.73
CA LEU A 333 4.45 17.78 -11.41
C LEU A 333 3.31 16.74 -11.45
N ASN A 334 2.24 16.98 -10.68
CA ASN A 334 1.18 15.99 -10.45
C ASN A 334 -0.04 16.20 -11.37
N ASP A 335 -0.54 15.13 -12.00
CA ASP A 335 -1.75 15.12 -12.83
C ASP A 335 -3.08 15.17 -12.03
N LYS A 336 -3.03 15.29 -10.70
CA LYS A 336 -4.20 15.49 -9.80
C LYS A 336 -5.08 16.68 -10.18
N ALA A 337 -4.64 17.57 -11.07
CA ALA A 337 -5.48 18.56 -11.72
C ALA A 337 -6.56 17.96 -12.67
N ARG A 338 -6.65 16.62 -12.79
CA ARG A 338 -7.76 15.85 -13.35
C ARG A 338 -8.87 15.44 -12.36
N ARG A 339 -8.73 15.70 -11.05
CA ARG A 339 -9.78 15.43 -10.05
C ARG A 339 -10.06 16.65 -9.15
N ARG A 340 -10.86 17.57 -9.70
CA ARG A 340 -11.77 18.47 -9.00
C ARG A 340 -13.08 18.48 -9.77
#